data_AF-A0A9P7E3P5-F1
#
_entry.id   AF-A0A9P7E3P5-F1
#
_cell.length_a   1.000
_cell.length_b   1.000
_cell.length_c   1.000
_cell.angle_alpha   90.00
_cell.angle_beta   90.00
_cell.angle_gamma   90.00
#
_symmetry.space_group_name_H-M   'P 1'
#
loop_
_entity.id
_entity.type
_entity.pdbx_description
1 polymer ?
#
loop_
_entity_poly.entity_id
_entity_poly.type
_entity_poly.pdbx_seq_one_letter_code
_entity_poly.pdbx_strand_id
1 'polypeptide(L)'
;MTVISNDPSWWPSINLSIFYSYWTVAAGLVVVYDWVLTLIQEIDLIWTQRWSLMTVLYLVIRYVGIPYSVASILGIITFVSLTDAVSIPQSFHSYPMNTFICRGNIANYGVNGTNVVVTAMLGVIMIARLHAMYQRSRRMLIFLVIICLAVNIACGVITIIVLKYYFVSEELILSGIHICSEEFEGDTQLLFSMVWMLNTVWEVLALCLSVWIAAKHFRDLRRLGPWTGSTIGDCFRVLMESHVLYFASFAGVSCLQLVNLSPEVKNSNSVAVVILSGAMEILLSVQMFVLGPRLILSVRQYHAKLVAESDAETSMNSIVFQERVHVPTSSTV
;
A
#
# COMPACT_ATOMS: atom_id res chain seq x y z
N MET A 1 -20.55 22.59 20.48
CA MET A 1 -20.98 22.52 21.91
C MET A 1 -20.77 21.09 22.40
N THR A 2 -20.47 20.85 23.68
CA THR A 2 -20.37 19.46 24.19
C THR A 2 -21.77 18.94 24.49
N VAL A 3 -22.24 17.91 23.78
CA VAL A 3 -23.54 17.28 24.04
C VAL A 3 -23.31 16.04 24.91
N ILE A 4 -24.05 15.91 26.02
CA ILE A 4 -23.94 14.76 26.92
C ILE A 4 -25.25 14.00 26.89
N SER A 5 -25.21 12.71 26.55
CA SER A 5 -26.37 11.83 26.55
C SER A 5 -26.06 10.47 27.17
N ASN A 6 -26.90 10.04 28.11
CA ASN A 6 -26.82 8.72 28.74
C ASN A 6 -27.99 7.81 28.32
N ASP A 7 -28.62 8.11 27.19
CA ASP A 7 -29.77 7.36 26.69
C ASP A 7 -29.32 5.97 26.17
N PRO A 8 -29.93 4.86 26.66
CA PRO A 8 -29.69 3.52 26.14
C PRO A 8 -29.93 3.35 24.63
N SER A 9 -30.69 4.25 23.99
CA SER A 9 -30.92 4.25 22.54
C SER A 9 -29.63 4.30 21.71
N TRP A 10 -28.53 4.77 22.31
CA TRP A 10 -27.21 4.86 21.69
C TRP A 10 -26.36 3.59 21.75
N TRP A 11 -26.76 2.58 22.54
CA TRP A 11 -25.98 1.35 22.72
C TRP A 11 -25.68 0.59 21.42
N PRO A 12 -26.59 0.49 20.43
CA PRO A 12 -26.28 -0.14 19.16
C PRO A 12 -25.11 0.56 18.43
N SER A 13 -25.09 1.89 18.40
CA SER A 13 -24.01 2.66 17.76
C SER A 13 -22.67 2.46 18.47
N ILE A 14 -22.68 2.47 19.81
CA ILE A 14 -21.49 2.18 20.62
C ILE A 14 -20.95 0.77 20.30
N ASN A 15 -21.84 -0.23 20.21
CA ASN A 15 -21.44 -1.60 19.93
C ASN A 15 -20.86 -1.76 18.51
N LEU A 16 -21.42 -1.06 17.51
CA LEU A 16 -20.86 -1.04 16.16
C LEU A 16 -19.47 -0.40 16.12
N SER A 17 -19.24 0.69 16.86
CA SER A 17 -17.93 1.34 16.97
C SER A 17 -16.89 0.42 17.64
N ILE A 18 -17.27 -0.30 18.69
CA ILE A 18 -16.42 -1.31 19.33
C ILE A 18 -16.11 -2.44 18.34
N PHE A 19 -17.11 -2.91 17.59
CA PHE A 19 -16.92 -3.95 16.60
C PHE A 19 -15.94 -3.52 15.49
N TYR A 20 -16.09 -2.30 14.97
CA TYR A 20 -15.18 -1.72 13.99
C TYR A 20 -13.74 -1.59 14.53
N SER A 21 -13.59 -1.20 15.80
CA SER A 21 -12.30 -1.08 16.47
C SER A 21 -11.46 -2.38 16.43
N TYR A 22 -12.10 -3.54 16.51
CA TYR A 22 -11.41 -4.83 16.37
C TYR A 22 -10.84 -5.04 14.95
N TRP A 23 -11.52 -4.55 13.92
CA TRP A 23 -11.03 -4.63 12.53
C TRP A 23 -9.79 -3.78 12.33
N THR A 24 -9.73 -2.57 12.88
CA THR A 24 -8.52 -1.73 12.82
C THR A 24 -7.35 -2.36 13.56
N VAL A 25 -7.59 -2.95 14.74
CA VAL A 25 -6.55 -3.71 15.46
C VAL A 25 -6.06 -4.87 14.61
N ALA A 26 -6.96 -5.62 13.98
CA ALA A 26 -6.59 -6.70 13.07
C ALA A 26 -5.78 -6.19 11.86
N ALA A 27 -6.16 -5.06 11.26
CA ALA A 27 -5.42 -4.44 10.16
C ALA A 27 -4.00 -4.06 10.59
N GLY A 28 -3.83 -3.43 11.75
CA GLY A 28 -2.52 -3.10 12.30
C GLY A 28 -1.67 -4.33 12.62
N LEU A 29 -2.28 -5.39 13.16
CA LEU A 29 -1.60 -6.67 13.41
C LEU A 29 -1.09 -7.31 12.12
N VAL A 30 -1.85 -7.26 11.02
CA VAL A 30 -1.42 -7.78 9.71
C VAL A 30 -0.18 -7.03 9.21
N VAL A 31 -0.14 -5.71 9.35
CA VAL A 31 1.03 -4.89 8.96
C VAL A 31 2.25 -5.24 9.81
N VAL A 32 2.09 -5.35 11.13
CA VAL A 32 3.20 -5.73 12.03
C VAL A 32 3.66 -7.16 11.77
N TYR A 33 2.74 -8.08 11.49
CA TYR A 33 3.07 -9.46 11.18
C TYR A 33 3.90 -9.58 9.89
N ASP A 34 3.48 -8.88 8.82
CA ASP A 34 4.27 -8.80 7.59
C ASP A 34 5.64 -8.15 7.82
N TRP A 35 5.71 -7.14 8.69
CA TRP A 35 6.96 -6.52 9.13
C TRP A 35 7.94 -7.53 9.71
N VAL A 36 7.50 -8.30 10.70
CA VAL A 36 8.34 -9.33 11.35
C VAL A 36 8.82 -10.37 10.34
N LEU A 37 7.93 -10.82 9.43
CA LEU A 37 8.26 -11.88 8.48
C LEU A 37 9.34 -11.51 7.47
N THR A 38 9.36 -10.27 6.96
CA THR A 38 10.35 -9.88 5.95
C THR A 38 11.59 -9.24 6.54
N LEU A 39 11.63 -8.95 7.84
CA LEU A 39 12.74 -8.24 8.48
C LEU A 39 14.10 -8.93 8.24
N ILE A 40 14.14 -10.26 8.34
CA ILE A 40 15.36 -11.05 8.08
C ILE A 40 15.80 -10.86 6.63
N GLN A 41 14.87 -10.99 5.68
CA GLN A 41 15.15 -10.82 4.27
C GLN A 41 15.61 -9.38 3.96
N GLU A 42 15.05 -8.38 4.62
CA GLU A 42 15.44 -6.98 4.46
C GLU A 42 16.86 -6.72 4.91
N ILE A 43 17.29 -7.27 6.05
CA ILE A 43 18.67 -7.14 6.53
C ILE A 43 19.62 -7.65 5.46
N ASP A 44 19.34 -8.83 4.89
CA ASP A 44 20.23 -9.45 3.90
C ASP A 44 20.20 -8.77 2.53
N LEU A 45 19.06 -8.23 2.07
CA LEU A 45 18.89 -7.69 0.71
C LEU A 45 19.01 -6.17 0.60
N ILE A 46 18.79 -5.45 1.70
CA ILE A 46 18.70 -3.99 1.71
C ILE A 46 19.85 -3.39 2.50
N TRP A 47 20.12 -3.89 3.71
CA TRP A 47 21.11 -3.28 4.59
C TRP A 47 22.55 -3.60 4.18
N THR A 48 22.79 -4.74 3.55
CA THR A 48 24.12 -5.14 3.05
C THR A 48 24.46 -4.56 1.67
N GLN A 49 23.47 -4.06 0.93
CA GLN A 49 23.63 -3.66 -0.47
C GLN A 49 23.74 -2.14 -0.64
N ARG A 50 24.20 -1.69 -1.81
CA ARG A 50 24.30 -0.26 -2.13
C ARG A 50 22.92 0.41 -2.14
N TRP A 51 22.84 1.56 -1.49
CA TRP A 51 21.62 2.35 -1.38
C TRP A 51 21.26 2.95 -2.75
N SER A 52 20.08 2.59 -3.24
CA SER A 52 19.47 3.17 -4.44
C SER A 52 18.21 3.95 -4.08
N LEU A 53 17.74 4.84 -4.96
CA LEU A 53 16.48 5.59 -4.76
C LEU A 53 15.30 4.67 -4.44
N MET A 54 15.21 3.51 -5.09
CA MET A 54 14.21 2.47 -4.79
C MET A 54 14.27 1.93 -3.37
N THR A 55 15.47 1.87 -2.81
CA THR A 55 15.71 1.45 -1.42
C THR A 55 15.19 2.48 -0.45
N VAL A 56 15.43 3.77 -0.74
CA VAL A 56 14.91 4.86 0.08
C VAL A 56 13.39 4.88 0.02
N LEU A 57 12.79 4.77 -1.16
CA LEU A 57 11.33 4.67 -1.31
C LEU A 57 10.76 3.48 -0.53
N TYR A 58 11.40 2.31 -0.62
CA TYR A 58 11.04 1.13 0.15
C TYR A 58 11.03 1.41 1.65
N LEU A 59 12.14 1.91 2.18
CA LEU A 59 12.30 2.19 3.61
C LEU A 59 11.26 3.22 4.07
N VAL A 60 11.03 4.28 3.30
CA VAL A 60 10.04 5.29 3.69
C VAL A 60 8.64 4.68 3.78
N ILE A 61 8.16 3.94 2.77
CA ILE A 61 6.83 3.31 2.84
C ILE A 61 6.75 2.32 4.02
N ARG A 62 7.79 1.53 4.22
CA ARG A 62 7.87 0.52 5.30
C ARG A 62 7.78 1.15 6.69
N TYR A 63 8.63 2.15 6.94
CA TYR A 63 8.77 2.77 8.25
C TYR A 63 7.74 3.87 8.51
N VAL A 64 7.00 4.32 7.49
CA VAL A 64 5.81 5.15 7.67
C VAL A 64 4.58 4.30 8.02
N GLY A 65 4.51 3.06 7.53
CA GLY A 65 3.40 2.14 7.84
C GLY A 65 3.30 1.78 9.32
N ILE A 66 4.42 1.56 10.01
CA ILE A 66 4.43 1.22 11.44
C ILE A 66 3.83 2.34 12.32
N PRO A 67 4.33 3.60 12.29
CA PRO A 67 3.75 4.68 13.07
C PRO A 67 2.33 4.99 12.63
N TYR A 68 1.97 4.77 11.36
CA TYR A 68 0.58 4.85 10.92
C TYR A 68 -0.30 3.81 11.61
N SER A 69 0.06 2.52 11.57
CA SER A 69 -0.70 1.46 12.23
C SER A 69 -0.77 1.66 13.75
N VAL A 70 0.33 2.07 14.39
CA VAL A 70 0.37 2.38 15.81
C VAL A 70 -0.49 3.61 16.13
N ALA A 71 -0.44 4.66 15.32
CA ALA A 71 -1.30 5.83 15.45
C ALA A 71 -2.79 5.47 15.34
N SER A 72 -3.13 4.58 14.41
CA SER A 72 -4.49 4.08 14.22
C SER A 72 -4.98 3.27 15.41
N ILE A 73 -4.17 2.33 15.92
CA ILE A 73 -4.51 1.53 17.11
C ILE A 73 -4.60 2.42 18.36
N LEU A 74 -3.64 3.33 18.56
CA LEU A 74 -3.63 4.22 19.71
C LEU A 74 -4.85 5.12 19.74
N GLY A 75 -5.32 5.59 18.57
CA GLY A 75 -6.56 6.36 18.46
C GLY A 75 -7.74 5.59 19.07
N ILE A 76 -7.85 4.30 18.80
CA ILE A 76 -8.92 3.42 19.30
C ILE A 76 -8.81 3.14 20.80
N ILE A 77 -7.60 2.96 21.32
CA ILE A 77 -7.38 2.61 22.74
C ILE A 77 -7.67 3.81 23.66
N THR A 78 -7.46 5.04 23.17
CA THR A 78 -7.68 6.28 23.94
C THR A 78 -9.16 6.71 24.00
N PHE A 79 -10.05 5.80 24.43
CA PHE A 79 -11.38 6.16 24.96
C PHE A 79 -11.32 7.00 26.26
N VAL A 80 -10.12 7.34 26.73
CA VAL A 80 -9.85 8.22 27.87
C VAL A 80 -9.13 9.46 27.37
N SER A 81 -9.70 10.62 27.69
CA SER A 81 -9.25 11.97 27.33
C SER A 81 -7.74 12.16 27.58
N LEU A 82 -6.97 12.37 26.50
CA LEU A 82 -5.69 13.06 26.60
C LEU A 82 -6.00 14.56 26.74
N THR A 83 -5.83 15.03 27.97
CA THR A 83 -6.01 16.39 28.48
C THR A 83 -5.71 17.53 27.49
N ASP A 84 -6.65 18.48 27.42
CA ASP A 84 -6.50 19.92 27.18
C ASP A 84 -5.81 20.44 25.90
N ALA A 85 -5.94 19.75 24.77
CA ALA A 85 -5.67 20.37 23.47
C ALA A 85 -6.69 19.94 22.43
N VAL A 86 -7.65 20.83 22.15
CA VAL A 86 -8.54 20.88 20.97
C VAL A 86 -8.59 19.55 20.20
N SER A 87 -9.52 18.70 20.61
CA SER A 87 -9.83 17.42 19.99
C SER A 87 -10.60 17.66 18.69
N ILE A 88 -10.11 17.13 17.58
CA ILE A 88 -10.87 16.98 16.33
C ILE A 88 -11.16 15.47 16.13
N PRO A 89 -12.40 15.05 15.86
CA PRO A 89 -12.70 13.70 15.40
C PRO A 89 -11.80 13.27 14.25
N GLN A 90 -11.25 12.07 14.35
CA GLN A 90 -10.78 11.32 13.21
C GLN A 90 -11.98 10.68 12.52
N SER A 91 -12.16 10.98 11.24
CA SER A 91 -12.87 10.14 10.30
C SER A 91 -11.85 9.21 9.62
N PHE A 92 -12.00 7.90 9.83
CA PHE A 92 -11.22 6.90 9.13
C PHE A 92 -11.62 6.90 7.65
N HIS A 93 -10.87 7.61 6.81
CA HIS A 93 -11.25 7.86 5.43
C HIS A 93 -10.90 6.70 4.50
N SER A 94 -11.67 5.63 4.66
CA SER A 94 -12.09 4.75 3.57
C SER A 94 -13.45 4.14 3.95
N TYR A 95 -14.52 4.83 3.54
CA TYR A 95 -15.90 4.32 3.33
C TYR A 95 -16.90 4.47 4.51
N PRO A 96 -18.23 4.39 4.27
CA PRO A 96 -19.26 5.16 4.97
C PRO A 96 -19.77 4.47 6.24
N MET A 97 -18.86 4.11 7.16
CA MET A 97 -19.21 3.84 8.55
C MET A 97 -18.35 4.74 9.42
N ASN A 98 -18.98 5.83 9.85
CA ASN A 98 -18.35 6.88 10.62
C ASN A 98 -18.08 6.39 12.06
N THR A 99 -16.92 5.78 12.30
CA THR A 99 -16.42 5.58 13.66
C THR A 99 -15.59 6.81 14.02
N PHE A 100 -16.20 7.75 14.75
CA PHE A 100 -15.61 9.04 15.06
C PHE A 100 -14.88 9.02 16.41
N ILE A 101 -13.55 9.08 16.37
CA ILE A 101 -12.72 9.09 17.58
C ILE A 101 -12.05 10.46 17.74
N CYS A 102 -12.25 11.13 18.87
CA CYS A 102 -11.68 12.46 19.13
C CYS A 102 -10.14 12.40 19.23
N ARG A 103 -9.42 13.01 18.29
CA ARG A 103 -7.96 13.05 18.21
C ARG A 103 -7.44 14.49 18.13
N GLY A 104 -6.31 14.83 18.74
CA GLY A 104 -5.74 16.18 18.58
C GLY A 104 -5.40 16.52 17.12
N ASN A 105 -5.59 17.79 16.72
CA ASN A 105 -5.43 18.30 15.34
C ASN A 105 -4.18 17.77 14.61
N ILE A 106 -3.03 17.81 15.29
CA ILE A 106 -1.72 17.47 14.72
C ILE A 106 -1.67 16.04 14.22
N ALA A 107 -2.27 15.11 14.95
CA ALA A 107 -2.23 13.70 14.62
C ALA A 107 -3.18 13.34 13.47
N ASN A 108 -4.27 14.09 13.28
CA ASN A 108 -5.20 13.94 12.15
C ASN A 108 -4.58 14.45 10.83
N TYR A 109 -3.99 15.65 10.85
CA TYR A 109 -3.22 16.18 9.71
C TYR A 109 -2.10 15.21 9.30
N GLY A 110 -1.45 14.58 10.28
CA GLY A 110 -0.41 13.58 10.03
C GLY A 110 -0.91 12.33 9.30
N VAL A 111 -2.02 11.73 9.72
CA VAL A 111 -2.55 10.48 9.13
C VAL A 111 -3.08 10.70 7.72
N ASN A 112 -3.86 11.75 7.50
CA ASN A 112 -4.40 12.06 6.16
C ASN A 112 -3.30 12.48 5.19
N GLY A 113 -2.34 13.29 5.65
CA GLY A 113 -1.14 13.60 4.87
C GLY A 113 -0.35 12.35 4.52
N THR A 114 -0.25 11.38 5.44
CA THR A 114 0.44 10.11 5.21
C THR A 114 -0.19 9.31 4.09
N ASN A 115 -1.53 9.21 4.01
CA ASN A 115 -2.21 8.50 2.92
C ASN A 115 -1.89 9.09 1.55
N VAL A 116 -1.92 10.42 1.42
CA VAL A 116 -1.57 11.10 0.15
C VAL A 116 -0.11 10.83 -0.22
N VAL A 117 0.79 10.94 0.76
CA VAL A 117 2.23 10.73 0.57
C VAL A 117 2.53 9.29 0.15
N VAL A 118 1.95 8.29 0.82
CA VAL A 118 2.20 6.87 0.50
C VAL A 118 1.59 6.51 -0.85
N THR A 119 0.40 7.00 -1.18
CA THR A 119 -0.21 6.81 -2.51
C THR A 119 0.68 7.38 -3.61
N ALA A 120 1.25 8.57 -3.41
CA ALA A 120 2.19 9.17 -4.34
C ALA A 120 3.45 8.31 -4.51
N MET A 121 4.00 7.77 -3.43
CA MET A 121 5.18 6.89 -3.48
C MET A 121 4.88 5.58 -4.22
N LEU A 122 3.72 4.95 -4.00
CA LEU A 122 3.29 3.77 -4.76
C LEU A 122 3.16 4.08 -6.24
N GLY A 123 2.61 5.26 -6.58
CA GLY A 123 2.59 5.77 -7.95
C GLY A 123 3.99 5.84 -8.56
N VAL A 124 4.97 6.40 -7.85
CA VAL A 124 6.37 6.47 -8.31
C VAL A 124 6.98 5.07 -8.53
N ILE A 125 6.71 4.12 -7.64
CA ILE A 125 7.18 2.73 -7.78
C ILE A 125 6.60 2.09 -9.04
N MET A 126 5.30 2.28 -9.28
CA MET A 126 4.62 1.75 -10.46
C MET A 126 5.16 2.38 -11.75
N ILE A 127 5.41 3.69 -11.78
CA ILE A 127 6.02 4.37 -12.93
C ILE A 127 7.39 3.77 -13.25
N ALA A 128 8.24 3.61 -12.24
CA ALA A 128 9.59 3.14 -12.46
C ALA A 128 9.62 1.67 -12.93
N ARG A 129 8.68 0.85 -12.46
CA ARG A 129 8.47 -0.52 -12.94
C ARG A 129 7.96 -0.56 -14.38
N LEU A 130 6.93 0.21 -14.70
CA LEU A 130 6.42 0.35 -16.06
C LEU A 130 7.50 0.86 -17.02
N HIS A 131 8.32 1.81 -16.57
CA HIS A 131 9.45 2.33 -17.34
C HIS A 131 10.52 1.25 -17.60
N ALA A 132 10.82 0.40 -16.62
CA ALA A 132 11.70 -0.74 -16.81
C ALA A 132 11.12 -1.75 -17.82
N MET A 133 9.81 -2.03 -17.76
CA MET A 133 9.12 -2.92 -18.71
C MET A 133 9.07 -2.35 -20.13
N TYR A 134 8.93 -1.02 -20.28
CA TYR A 134 8.93 -0.32 -21.57
C TYR A 134 10.33 -0.03 -22.12
N GLN A 135 11.32 -0.88 -21.82
CA GLN A 135 12.70 -0.77 -22.30
C GLN A 135 13.31 0.62 -22.07
N ARG A 136 12.98 1.27 -20.94
CA ARG A 136 13.50 2.59 -20.57
C ARG A 136 13.16 3.71 -21.56
N SER A 137 11.99 3.63 -22.20
CA SER A 137 11.52 4.68 -23.13
C SER A 137 11.21 5.98 -22.39
N ARG A 138 11.97 7.04 -22.71
CA ARG A 138 11.80 8.38 -22.11
C ARG A 138 10.43 8.99 -22.39
N ARG A 139 9.84 8.72 -23.57
CA ARG A 139 8.51 9.24 -23.94
C ARG A 139 7.42 8.69 -23.03
N MET A 140 7.47 7.39 -22.73
CA MET A 140 6.52 6.75 -21.82
C MET A 140 6.69 7.24 -20.39
N LEU A 141 7.94 7.44 -19.95
CA LEU A 141 8.23 7.99 -18.62
C LEU A 141 7.60 9.37 -18.44
N ILE A 142 7.81 10.28 -19.40
CA ILE A 142 7.26 11.63 -19.36
C ILE A 142 5.73 11.58 -19.29
N PHE A 143 5.10 10.75 -20.13
CA PHE A 143 3.65 10.56 -20.13
C PHE A 143 3.12 10.10 -18.76
N LEU A 144 3.74 9.07 -18.17
CA LEU A 144 3.34 8.52 -16.87
C LEU A 144 3.55 9.52 -15.72
N VAL A 145 4.66 10.26 -15.73
CA VAL A 145 4.96 11.26 -14.70
C VAL A 145 3.94 12.40 -14.75
N ILE A 146 3.59 12.89 -15.93
CA ILE A 146 2.60 13.98 -16.08
C ILE A 146 1.25 13.57 -15.49
N ILE A 147 0.75 12.37 -15.83
CA ILE A 147 -0.56 11.90 -15.35
C ILE A 147 -0.51 11.67 -13.84
N CYS A 148 0.54 11.01 -13.32
CA CYS A 148 0.68 10.77 -11.90
C CYS A 148 0.72 12.08 -11.10
N LEU A 149 1.47 13.07 -11.57
CA LEU A 149 1.53 14.38 -10.94
C LEU A 149 0.16 15.08 -10.96
N ALA A 150 -0.55 15.05 -12.09
CA ALA A 150 -1.88 15.63 -12.18
C ALA A 150 -2.87 15.01 -11.18
N VAL A 151 -2.88 13.67 -11.06
CA VAL A 151 -3.72 12.94 -10.10
C VAL A 151 -3.35 13.29 -8.65
N ASN A 152 -2.06 13.28 -8.30
CA ASN A 152 -1.61 13.58 -6.94
C ASN A 152 -1.87 15.03 -6.53
N ILE A 153 -1.68 15.98 -7.43
CA ILE A 153 -1.98 17.40 -7.17
C ILE A 153 -3.48 17.57 -6.92
N ALA A 154 -4.34 16.98 -7.76
CA ALA A 154 -5.79 17.05 -7.57
C ALA A 154 -6.21 16.42 -6.23
N CYS A 155 -5.67 15.25 -5.87
CA CYS A 155 -5.95 14.60 -4.59
C CYS A 155 -5.50 15.44 -3.39
N GLY A 156 -4.31 16.05 -3.47
CA GLY A 156 -3.78 16.93 -2.43
C GLY A 156 -4.65 18.17 -2.22
N VAL A 157 -5.07 18.83 -3.30
CA VAL A 157 -5.95 20.01 -3.24
C VAL A 157 -7.29 19.65 -2.62
N ILE A 158 -7.92 18.54 -3.02
CA ILE A 158 -9.19 18.09 -2.44
C ILE A 158 -9.02 17.81 -0.95
N THR A 159 -7.94 17.12 -0.55
CA THR A 159 -7.68 16.82 0.86
C THR A 159 -7.54 18.09 1.70
N ILE A 160 -6.86 19.12 1.19
CA ILE A 160 -6.74 20.42 1.87
C ILE A 160 -8.11 21.12 2.00
N ILE A 161 -8.93 21.09 0.95
CA ILE A 161 -10.27 21.68 0.96
C ILE A 161 -11.14 21.00 2.02
N VAL A 162 -11.16 19.67 2.03
CA VAL A 162 -11.90 18.88 3.02
C VAL A 162 -11.44 19.28 4.42
N LEU A 163 -10.14 19.21 4.70
CA LEU A 163 -9.54 19.50 6.01
C LEU A 163 -9.83 20.92 6.51
N LYS A 164 -9.99 21.90 5.62
CA LYS A 164 -10.13 23.31 5.99
C LYS A 164 -11.59 23.76 6.13
N TYR A 165 -12.48 23.29 5.25
CA TYR A 165 -13.84 23.84 5.12
C TYR A 165 -14.92 22.98 5.74
N TYR A 166 -14.69 21.68 5.88
CA TYR A 166 -15.74 20.73 6.24
C TYR A 166 -15.52 20.03 7.59
N PHE A 167 -14.43 20.35 8.29
CA PHE A 167 -14.18 19.86 9.64
C PHE A 167 -14.64 20.90 10.67
N VAL A 168 -15.90 20.84 11.06
CA VAL A 168 -16.43 21.46 12.28
C VAL A 168 -16.85 20.33 13.21
N SER A 169 -16.28 20.30 14.42
CA SER A 169 -16.46 19.17 15.34
C SER A 169 -17.24 19.54 16.58
N GLU A 170 -18.24 18.73 16.92
CA GLU A 170 -18.87 18.75 18.23
C GLU A 170 -18.48 17.51 19.04
N GLU A 171 -18.08 17.69 20.29
CA GLU A 171 -17.83 16.58 21.20
C GLU A 171 -19.15 16.06 21.77
N LEU A 172 -19.37 14.75 21.67
CA LEU A 172 -20.55 14.04 22.14
C LEU A 172 -20.13 13.01 23.21
N ILE A 173 -20.53 13.21 24.45
CA ILE A 173 -20.27 12.27 25.54
C ILE A 173 -21.47 11.34 25.67
N LEU A 174 -21.29 10.08 25.27
CA LEU A 174 -22.33 9.05 25.20
C LEU A 174 -22.11 7.99 26.28
N SER A 175 -22.91 8.01 27.35
CA SER A 175 -22.73 7.07 28.49
C SER A 175 -21.30 7.03 29.04
N GLY A 176 -20.64 8.20 29.12
CA GLY A 176 -19.24 8.34 29.56
C GLY A 176 -18.18 8.04 28.50
N ILE A 177 -18.59 7.66 27.27
CA ILE A 177 -17.70 7.46 26.13
C ILE A 177 -17.59 8.78 25.37
N HIS A 178 -16.36 9.29 25.20
CA HIS A 178 -16.12 10.46 24.37
C HIS A 178 -16.16 10.07 22.90
N ILE A 179 -17.20 10.49 22.20
CA ILE A 179 -17.39 10.35 20.76
C ILE A 179 -17.41 11.75 20.19
N CYS A 180 -17.02 11.91 18.93
CA CYS A 180 -17.13 13.19 18.27
C CYS A 180 -18.21 13.08 17.18
N SER A 181 -19.16 14.01 17.15
CA SER A 181 -20.22 14.06 16.15
C SER A 181 -19.82 15.08 15.09
N GLU A 182 -19.60 14.62 13.86
CA GLU A 182 -19.40 15.52 12.72
C GLU A 182 -20.76 15.79 12.07
N GLU A 183 -21.28 17.01 12.22
CA GLU A 183 -22.31 17.52 11.30
C GLU A 183 -21.60 17.99 10.02
N PHE A 184 -21.58 17.13 9.00
CA PHE A 184 -21.09 17.51 7.69
C PHE A 184 -22.07 18.47 7.02
N GLU A 185 -21.74 19.75 7.03
CA GLU A 185 -22.47 20.75 6.25
C GLU A 185 -21.95 20.72 4.78
N GLY A 186 -22.55 19.87 3.93
CA GLY A 186 -22.33 19.88 2.45
C GLY A 186 -21.85 18.57 1.79
N ASP A 187 -21.39 18.68 0.54
CA ASP A 187 -21.03 17.58 -0.40
C ASP A 187 -19.67 16.87 -0.09
N THR A 188 -19.34 16.63 1.17
CA THR A 188 -18.06 16.00 1.58
C THR A 188 -17.84 14.63 0.95
N GLN A 189 -18.88 13.80 0.94
CA GLN A 189 -18.85 12.46 0.36
C GLN A 189 -18.46 12.47 -1.14
N LEU A 190 -18.89 13.50 -1.87
CA LEU A 190 -18.61 13.64 -3.29
C LEU A 190 -17.12 13.93 -3.53
N LEU A 191 -16.50 14.77 -2.69
CA LEU A 191 -15.06 15.05 -2.73
C LEU A 191 -14.22 13.79 -2.45
N PHE A 192 -14.61 12.97 -1.48
CA PHE A 192 -13.93 11.70 -1.22
C PHE A 192 -14.08 10.71 -2.37
N SER A 193 -15.27 10.65 -2.96
CA SER A 193 -15.53 9.82 -4.13
C SER A 193 -14.67 10.27 -5.32
N MET A 194 -14.46 11.58 -5.50
CA MET A 194 -13.57 12.12 -6.54
C MET A 194 -12.12 11.67 -6.36
N VAL A 195 -11.55 11.76 -5.14
CA VAL A 195 -10.18 11.30 -4.85
C VAL A 195 -10.02 9.81 -5.19
N TRP A 196 -10.98 9.00 -4.77
CA TRP A 196 -11.01 7.57 -5.05
C TRP A 196 -11.09 7.24 -6.54
N MET A 197 -11.94 7.96 -7.27
CA MET A 197 -12.07 7.80 -8.72
C MET A 197 -10.78 8.16 -9.44
N LEU A 198 -10.12 9.25 -9.05
CA LEU A 198 -8.84 9.66 -9.64
C LEU A 198 -7.74 8.60 -9.43
N ASN A 199 -7.62 8.06 -8.21
CA ASN A 199 -6.69 6.98 -7.93
C ASN A 199 -7.05 5.70 -8.71
N THR A 200 -8.34 5.41 -8.86
CA THR A 200 -8.80 4.24 -9.62
C THR A 200 -8.47 4.37 -11.10
N VAL A 201 -8.68 5.55 -11.69
CA VAL A 201 -8.29 5.83 -13.07
C VAL A 201 -6.79 5.64 -13.29
N TRP A 202 -5.98 6.12 -12.35
CA TRP A 202 -4.53 5.92 -12.40
C TRP A 202 -4.14 4.44 -12.38
N GLU A 203 -4.71 3.66 -11.46
CA GLU A 203 -4.39 2.23 -11.32
C GLU A 203 -4.90 1.41 -12.51
N VAL A 204 -6.08 1.72 -13.06
CA VAL A 204 -6.59 1.09 -14.29
C VAL A 204 -5.68 1.39 -15.47
N LEU A 205 -5.19 2.63 -15.60
CA LEU A 205 -4.22 2.99 -16.64
C LEU A 205 -2.93 2.18 -16.49
N ALA A 206 -2.39 2.07 -15.27
CA ALA A 206 -1.19 1.29 -14.97
C ALA A 206 -1.39 -0.20 -15.28
N LEU A 207 -2.53 -0.77 -14.91
CA LEU A 207 -2.91 -2.15 -15.21
C LEU A 207 -2.98 -2.39 -16.72
N CYS A 208 -3.69 -1.54 -17.47
CA CYS A 208 -3.81 -1.64 -18.92
C CYS A 208 -2.43 -1.62 -19.61
N LEU A 209 -1.54 -0.72 -19.19
CA LEU A 209 -0.18 -0.64 -19.72
C LEU A 209 0.65 -1.88 -19.36
N SER A 210 0.53 -2.38 -18.12
CA SER A 210 1.21 -3.60 -17.66
C SER A 210 0.74 -4.84 -18.44
N VAL A 211 -0.57 -4.99 -18.68
CA VAL A 211 -1.13 -6.09 -19.47
C VAL A 211 -0.73 -5.96 -20.94
N TRP A 212 -0.74 -4.76 -21.50
CA TRP A 212 -0.33 -4.52 -22.87
C TRP A 212 1.11 -4.94 -23.13
N ILE A 213 2.04 -4.51 -22.28
CA ILE A 213 3.46 -4.87 -22.44
C ILE A 213 3.68 -6.37 -22.23
N ALA A 214 2.98 -6.99 -21.29
CA ALA A 214 3.00 -8.43 -21.11
C ALA A 214 2.52 -9.18 -22.35
N ALA A 215 1.36 -8.81 -22.88
CA ALA A 215 0.82 -9.42 -24.10
C ALA A 215 1.71 -9.17 -25.32
N LYS A 216 2.36 -8.00 -25.41
CA LYS A 216 3.35 -7.74 -26.46
C LYS A 216 4.58 -8.64 -26.30
N HIS A 217 5.14 -8.72 -25.11
CA HIS A 217 6.36 -9.48 -24.85
C HIS A 217 6.16 -10.99 -25.06
N PHE A 218 5.04 -11.55 -24.60
CA PHE A 218 4.69 -12.95 -24.88
C PHE A 218 4.50 -13.23 -26.37
N ARG A 219 3.93 -12.29 -27.14
CA ARG A 219 3.81 -12.42 -28.61
C ARG A 219 5.17 -12.37 -29.30
N ASP A 220 6.07 -11.51 -28.84
CA ASP A 220 7.42 -11.38 -29.40
C ASP A 220 8.29 -12.60 -29.04
N LEU A 221 8.21 -13.11 -27.80
CA LEU A 221 8.85 -14.36 -27.37
C LEU A 221 8.32 -15.58 -28.13
N ARG A 222 7.04 -15.62 -28.51
CA ARG A 222 6.52 -16.70 -29.36
C ARG A 222 7.10 -16.66 -30.78
N ARG A 223 7.67 -15.52 -31.21
CA ARG A 223 8.30 -15.33 -32.52
C ARG A 223 9.81 -15.54 -32.50
N LEU A 224 10.50 -15.23 -31.40
CA LEU A 224 11.93 -15.49 -31.22
C LEU A 224 12.13 -16.81 -30.45
N GLY A 225 12.69 -17.82 -31.10
CA GLY A 225 12.80 -19.20 -30.58
C GLY A 225 13.46 -19.40 -29.19
N PRO A 226 13.44 -20.64 -28.66
CA PRO A 226 13.50 -20.97 -27.23
C PRO A 226 14.77 -20.59 -26.45
N TRP A 227 15.88 -20.30 -27.13
CA TRP A 227 17.21 -20.26 -26.49
C TRP A 227 17.61 -18.92 -25.85
N THR A 228 17.08 -17.78 -26.31
CA THR A 228 17.33 -16.46 -25.70
C THR A 228 16.16 -15.97 -24.82
N GLY A 229 15.03 -16.67 -24.88
CA GLY A 229 13.79 -16.30 -24.17
C GLY A 229 13.70 -16.78 -22.71
N SER A 230 14.53 -17.72 -22.28
CA SER A 230 14.38 -18.38 -20.96
C SER A 230 14.63 -17.43 -19.79
N THR A 231 15.82 -16.81 -19.71
CA THR A 231 16.20 -15.93 -18.59
C THR A 231 15.46 -14.60 -18.57
N ILE A 232 15.13 -14.04 -19.74
CA ILE A 232 14.30 -12.84 -19.86
C ILE A 232 12.84 -13.16 -19.48
N GLY A 233 12.34 -14.33 -19.88
CA GLY A 233 11.02 -14.83 -19.52
C GLY A 233 10.85 -15.03 -18.01
N ASP A 234 11.85 -15.56 -17.33
CA ASP A 234 11.82 -15.80 -15.88
C ASP A 234 11.80 -14.48 -15.08
N CYS A 235 12.59 -13.47 -15.49
CA CYS A 235 12.57 -12.14 -14.89
C CYS A 235 11.20 -11.47 -15.06
N PHE A 236 10.68 -11.52 -16.29
CA PHE A 236 9.38 -10.96 -16.61
C PHE A 236 8.26 -11.67 -15.87
N ARG A 237 8.35 -12.99 -15.68
CA ARG A 237 7.41 -13.81 -14.92
C ARG A 237 7.34 -13.38 -13.45
N VAL A 238 8.48 -13.20 -12.78
CA VAL A 238 8.51 -12.73 -11.38
C VAL A 238 7.93 -11.31 -11.26
N LEU A 239 8.26 -10.44 -12.21
CA LEU A 239 7.72 -9.08 -12.23
C LEU A 239 6.19 -9.10 -12.40
N MET A 240 5.68 -9.92 -13.31
CA MET A 240 4.25 -10.09 -13.56
C MET A 240 3.50 -10.72 -12.39
N GLU A 241 4.09 -11.71 -11.71
CA GLU A 241 3.48 -12.33 -10.52
C GLU A 241 3.21 -11.29 -9.43
N SER A 242 4.19 -10.41 -9.18
CA SER A 242 4.02 -9.33 -8.20
C SER A 242 2.98 -8.29 -8.63
N HIS A 243 2.87 -7.99 -9.93
CA HIS A 243 1.85 -7.07 -10.45
C HIS A 243 0.45 -7.67 -10.38
N VAL A 244 0.30 -8.97 -10.67
CA VAL A 244 -1.00 -9.65 -10.60
C VAL A 244 -1.54 -9.62 -9.18
N LEU A 245 -0.71 -9.90 -8.17
CA LEU A 245 -1.13 -9.84 -6.77
C LEU A 245 -1.54 -8.41 -6.35
N TYR A 246 -0.76 -7.40 -6.73
CA TYR A 246 -1.09 -6.00 -6.45
C TYR A 246 -2.41 -5.58 -7.10
N PHE A 247 -2.58 -5.84 -8.40
CA PHE A 247 -3.78 -5.44 -9.14
C PHE A 247 -5.01 -6.27 -8.77
N ALA A 248 -4.85 -7.54 -8.38
CA ALA A 248 -5.96 -8.34 -7.86
C ALA A 248 -6.46 -7.79 -6.53
N SER A 249 -5.55 -7.42 -5.62
CA SER A 249 -5.92 -6.74 -4.37
C SER A 249 -6.61 -5.42 -4.64
N PHE A 250 -6.06 -4.61 -5.56
CA PHE A 250 -6.65 -3.34 -5.96
C PHE A 250 -8.07 -3.52 -6.53
N ALA A 251 -8.27 -4.47 -7.45
CA ALA A 251 -9.59 -4.77 -8.01
C ALA A 251 -10.59 -5.22 -6.93
N GLY A 252 -10.14 -6.00 -5.94
CA GLY A 252 -10.93 -6.36 -4.76
C GLY A 252 -11.39 -5.13 -3.99
N VAL A 253 -10.45 -4.24 -3.64
CA VAL A 253 -10.74 -2.98 -2.94
C VAL A 253 -11.72 -2.11 -3.74
N SER A 254 -11.49 -1.93 -5.04
CA SER A 254 -12.38 -1.14 -5.91
C SER A 254 -13.77 -1.76 -6.03
N CYS A 255 -13.87 -3.09 -6.08
CA CYS A 255 -15.16 -3.78 -6.15
C CYS A 255 -15.97 -3.58 -4.86
N LEU A 256 -15.34 -3.80 -3.71
CA LEU A 256 -15.98 -3.51 -2.42
C LEU A 256 -16.42 -2.04 -2.39
N GLN A 257 -15.59 -1.13 -2.90
CA GLN A 257 -15.89 0.30 -2.87
C GLN A 257 -17.12 0.70 -3.68
N LEU A 258 -17.29 0.09 -4.85
CA LEU A 258 -18.49 0.27 -5.66
C LEU A 258 -19.75 -0.19 -4.93
N VAL A 259 -19.67 -1.25 -4.11
CA VAL A 259 -20.80 -1.71 -3.28
C VAL A 259 -21.20 -0.65 -2.25
N ASN A 260 -20.22 0.04 -1.66
CA ASN A 260 -20.46 1.09 -0.67
C ASN A 260 -21.03 2.40 -1.25
N LEU A 261 -20.93 2.62 -2.55
CA LEU A 261 -21.60 3.74 -3.22
C LEU A 261 -23.11 3.51 -3.37
N SER A 262 -23.60 2.28 -3.14
CA SER A 262 -25.03 1.99 -3.20
C SER A 262 -25.79 2.69 -2.05
N PRO A 263 -26.85 3.46 -2.35
CA PRO A 263 -27.65 4.14 -1.33
C PRO A 263 -28.33 3.18 -0.35
N GLU A 264 -28.61 1.94 -0.77
CA GLU A 264 -29.20 0.90 0.08
C GLU A 264 -28.24 0.42 1.17
N VAL A 265 -26.95 0.33 0.83
CA VAL A 265 -25.89 -0.05 1.78
C VAL A 265 -25.57 1.12 2.69
N LYS A 266 -25.51 2.34 2.14
CA LYS A 266 -25.20 3.57 2.87
C LYS A 266 -26.19 3.87 4.00
N ASN A 267 -27.48 3.60 3.81
CA ASN A 267 -28.52 3.89 4.80
C ASN A 267 -28.78 2.73 5.78
N SER A 268 -28.03 1.64 5.67
CA SER A 268 -28.23 0.44 6.47
C SER A 268 -27.28 0.42 7.66
N ASN A 269 -27.83 0.43 8.88
CA ASN A 269 -27.07 0.19 10.12
C ASN A 269 -26.87 -1.32 10.38
N SER A 270 -26.80 -2.13 9.33
CA SER A 270 -26.66 -3.58 9.50
C SER A 270 -25.21 -3.96 9.81
N VAL A 271 -25.06 -5.05 10.58
CA VAL A 271 -23.75 -5.66 10.88
C VAL A 271 -22.97 -6.00 9.60
N ALA A 272 -23.67 -6.31 8.51
CA ALA A 272 -23.07 -6.59 7.21
C ALA A 272 -22.28 -5.41 6.65
N VAL A 273 -22.77 -4.17 6.82
CA VAL A 273 -22.06 -2.96 6.37
C VAL A 273 -20.78 -2.76 7.17
N VAL A 274 -20.81 -3.01 8.49
CA VAL A 274 -19.60 -2.88 9.32
C VAL A 274 -18.57 -3.95 9.00
N ILE A 275 -18.99 -5.19 8.72
CA ILE A 275 -18.09 -6.25 8.23
C ILE A 275 -17.45 -5.83 6.90
N LEU A 276 -18.24 -5.28 5.97
CA LEU A 276 -17.76 -4.81 4.67
C LEU A 276 -16.71 -3.69 4.83
N SER A 277 -17.01 -2.69 5.67
CA SER A 277 -16.08 -1.60 5.98
C SER A 277 -14.81 -2.08 6.68
N GLY A 278 -14.92 -3.00 7.63
CA GLY A 278 -13.76 -3.59 8.32
C GLY A 278 -12.88 -4.41 7.37
N ALA A 279 -13.48 -5.20 6.48
CA ALA A 279 -12.74 -5.96 5.46
C ALA A 279 -11.97 -5.03 4.50
N MET A 280 -12.58 -3.92 4.10
CA MET A 280 -11.91 -2.92 3.27
C MET A 280 -10.71 -2.28 3.96
N GLU A 281 -10.82 -1.97 5.25
CA GLU A 281 -9.73 -1.37 6.02
C GLU A 281 -8.50 -2.27 6.07
N ILE A 282 -8.71 -3.58 6.28
CA ILE A 282 -7.63 -4.58 6.19
C ILE A 282 -7.03 -4.58 4.79
N LEU A 283 -7.87 -4.70 3.75
CA LEU A 283 -7.39 -4.78 2.37
C LEU A 283 -6.61 -3.55 1.93
N LEU A 284 -7.03 -2.36 2.38
CA LEU A 284 -6.32 -1.11 2.14
C LEU A 284 -4.98 -1.04 2.83
N SER A 285 -4.95 -1.42 4.11
CA SER A 285 -3.70 -1.48 4.89
C SER A 285 -2.72 -2.46 4.25
N VAL A 286 -3.21 -3.62 3.80
CA VAL A 286 -2.42 -4.61 3.06
C VAL A 286 -1.94 -4.05 1.72
N GLN A 287 -2.81 -3.43 0.94
CA GLN A 287 -2.41 -2.87 -0.35
C GLN A 287 -1.31 -1.81 -0.20
N MET A 288 -1.48 -0.92 0.77
CA MET A 288 -0.61 0.23 0.95
C MET A 288 0.73 -0.13 1.60
N PHE A 289 0.71 -0.93 2.67
CA PHE A 289 1.89 -1.18 3.51
C PHE A 289 2.52 -2.57 3.34
N VAL A 290 1.80 -3.52 2.72
CA VAL A 290 2.31 -4.88 2.50
C VAL A 290 2.64 -5.11 1.02
N LEU A 291 1.67 -4.93 0.13
CA LEU A 291 1.87 -5.22 -1.30
C LEU A 291 2.80 -4.21 -1.97
N GLY A 292 2.69 -2.93 -1.65
CA GLY A 292 3.60 -1.88 -2.13
C GLY A 292 5.08 -2.19 -1.89
N PRO A 293 5.50 -2.43 -0.64
CA PRO A 293 6.87 -2.85 -0.33
C PRO A 293 7.25 -4.20 -0.96
N ARG A 294 6.35 -5.20 -0.97
CA ARG A 294 6.60 -6.52 -1.57
C ARG A 294 6.86 -6.47 -3.07
N LEU A 295 6.29 -5.50 -3.79
CA LEU A 295 6.68 -5.22 -5.16
C LEU A 295 8.21 -5.05 -5.18
N ILE A 296 8.78 -4.06 -4.50
CA ILE A 296 10.23 -3.79 -4.56
C ILE A 296 11.08 -5.01 -4.14
N LEU A 297 10.69 -5.71 -3.08
CA LEU A 297 11.41 -6.88 -2.58
C LEU A 297 11.50 -8.01 -3.61
N SER A 298 10.42 -8.32 -4.35
CA SER A 298 10.41 -9.45 -5.29
C SER A 298 11.47 -9.30 -6.39
N VAL A 299 11.70 -8.07 -6.86
CA VAL A 299 12.71 -7.76 -7.87
C VAL A 299 14.12 -7.88 -7.31
N ARG A 300 14.35 -7.42 -6.07
CA ARG A 300 15.66 -7.54 -5.41
C ARG A 300 16.01 -8.99 -5.12
N GLN A 301 15.05 -9.78 -4.64
CA GLN A 301 15.21 -11.21 -4.41
C GLN A 301 15.60 -11.95 -5.70
N TYR A 302 14.91 -11.65 -6.81
CA TYR A 302 15.25 -12.24 -8.09
C TYR A 302 16.65 -11.85 -8.56
N HIS A 303 17.04 -10.58 -8.41
CA HIS A 303 18.38 -10.13 -8.77
C HIS A 303 19.46 -10.78 -7.90
N ALA A 304 19.25 -10.91 -6.59
CA ALA A 304 20.18 -11.57 -5.68
C ALA A 304 20.34 -13.06 -6.03
N LYS A 305 19.24 -13.75 -6.37
CA LYS A 305 19.27 -15.15 -6.80
C LYS A 305 20.05 -15.33 -8.10
N LEU A 306 19.83 -14.44 -9.09
CA LEU A 306 20.60 -14.44 -10.34
C LEU A 306 22.10 -14.24 -10.13
N VAL A 307 22.49 -13.31 -9.23
CA VAL A 307 23.90 -13.08 -8.91
C VAL A 307 24.52 -14.31 -8.24
N ALA A 308 23.82 -14.91 -7.27
CA ALA A 308 24.28 -16.12 -6.60
C ALA A 308 24.44 -17.32 -7.56
N GLU A 309 23.52 -17.50 -8.50
CA GLU A 309 23.61 -18.55 -9.54
C GLU A 309 24.79 -18.31 -10.50
N SER A 310 25.00 -17.06 -10.92
CA SER A 310 26.14 -16.66 -11.76
C SER A 310 27.49 -16.88 -11.05
N ASP A 311 27.57 -16.56 -9.76
CA ASP A 311 28.79 -16.73 -8.96
C ASP A 311 29.08 -18.22 -8.73
N ALA A 312 28.04 -19.05 -8.52
CA ALA A 312 28.18 -20.50 -8.42
C ALA A 312 28.65 -21.14 -9.73
N GLU A 313 28.12 -20.69 -10.88
CA GLU A 313 28.54 -21.16 -12.20
C GLU A 313 29.98 -20.73 -12.53
N THR A 314 30.34 -19.49 -12.19
CA THR A 314 31.72 -18.98 -12.33
C THR A 314 32.70 -19.73 -11.41
N SER A 315 32.28 -20.05 -10.18
CA SER A 315 33.03 -20.87 -9.25
C SER A 315 33.26 -22.29 -9.79
N MET A 316 32.23 -22.93 -10.38
CA MET A 316 32.37 -24.25 -11.00
C MET A 316 33.30 -24.24 -12.21
N ASN A 317 33.22 -23.21 -13.05
CA ASN A 317 34.09 -23.06 -14.24
C ASN A 317 35.56 -22.75 -13.88
N SER A 318 35.82 -22.23 -12.67
CA SER A 318 37.18 -21.98 -12.17
C SER A 318 37.86 -23.22 -11.57
N ILE A 319 37.13 -24.34 -11.38
CA ILE A 319 37.72 -25.64 -11.02
C ILE A 319 38.35 -26.24 -12.29
N VAL A 320 39.43 -25.62 -12.76
CA VAL A 320 40.30 -26.19 -13.77
C VAL A 320 41.06 -27.33 -13.08
N PHE A 321 40.77 -28.57 -13.47
CA PHE A 321 41.62 -29.71 -13.13
C PHE A 321 43.00 -29.42 -13.69
N GLN A 322 43.95 -29.09 -12.80
CA GLN A 322 45.35 -28.99 -13.14
C GLN A 322 45.82 -30.39 -13.53
N GLU A 323 45.87 -30.63 -14.84
CA GLU A 323 46.37 -31.86 -15.44
C GLU A 323 47.75 -32.14 -14.85
N ARG A 324 47.88 -33.25 -14.12
CA ARG A 324 49.16 -33.67 -13.54
C ARG A 324 50.13 -33.87 -14.69
N VAL A 325 51.04 -32.92 -14.84
CA VAL A 325 52.23 -33.01 -15.69
C VAL A 325 52.90 -34.36 -15.43
N HIS A 326 52.86 -35.23 -16.42
CA HIS A 326 53.62 -36.47 -16.42
C HIS A 326 55.10 -36.10 -16.38
N VAL A 327 55.76 -36.38 -15.25
CA VAL A 327 57.20 -36.31 -15.11
C VAL A 327 57.80 -37.46 -15.92
N PRO A 328 58.57 -37.21 -16.99
CA PRO A 328 59.27 -38.28 -17.67
C PRO A 328 60.51 -38.64 -16.85
N THR A 329 60.52 -39.83 -16.27
CA THR A 329 61.73 -40.46 -15.74
C THR A 329 62.69 -40.74 -16.90
N SER A 330 63.68 -39.88 -17.09
CA SER A 330 64.86 -40.18 -17.91
C SER A 330 65.79 -41.08 -17.11
N SER A 331 65.81 -42.37 -17.44
CA SER A 331 66.88 -43.27 -17.03
C SER A 331 67.85 -43.45 -18.20
N THR A 332 69.03 -42.84 -18.11
CA THR A 332 70.20 -43.26 -18.86
C THR A 332 71.39 -43.43 -17.92
N VAL A 333 72.00 -44.62 -18.05
CA VAL A 333 73.21 -45.18 -17.46
C VAL A 333 73.05 -45.83 -16.08
#